data_AF-A0A1V5Y7X6-F1
#
_entry.id   AF-A0A1V5Y7X6-F1
#
_cell.length_a   1.000
_cell.length_b   1.000
_cell.length_c   1.000
_cell.angle_alpha   90.00
_cell.angle_beta   90.00
_cell.angle_gamma   90.00
#
_symmetry.space_group_name_H-M   'P 1'
#
loop_
_entity.id
_entity.type
_entity.pdbx_description
1 polymer ?
#
loop_
_entity_poly.entity_id
_entity_poly.type
_entity_poly.pdbx_seq_one_letter_code
_entity_poly.pdbx_strand_id
1 'polypeptide(L)'
;MSEYVNRFLSLRCSGDVLNATGRLREAEKEITESMAVIQHLKGITLTDKMKYRVFDLCAGNALTSILAVHLLPVKSAIAVDLKKRSGNYGMVSRFFYLQEDIRKLSFDKEDSIIISVHPCKAANIIVDIFNTNKSVKHLIMMPCCNGSYQDVTCYGWLHETKKVSVYDLWTLHLAQNIKDARVRIVTDRKVLSPKRNIIIANRLSAVTTAKHSTTLASRNELSGDDIAAREDAATDSIASYGESVLCTGNDPQTALLTAVWESGIGLNAPMMHDRN
;
A
#
# COMPACT_ATOMS: atom_id res chain seq x y z
N MET A 1 -18.28 7.23 -17.72
CA MET A 1 -16.84 6.92 -17.75
C MET A 1 -16.33 6.99 -16.31
N SER A 2 -15.48 6.05 -15.88
CA SER A 2 -14.96 6.03 -14.48
C SER A 2 -14.19 7.31 -14.16
N GLU A 3 -14.29 7.78 -12.92
CA GLU A 3 -13.55 8.95 -12.41
C GLU A 3 -12.04 8.80 -12.66
N TYR A 4 -11.46 7.61 -12.44
CA TYR A 4 -10.03 7.39 -12.67
C TYR A 4 -9.65 7.43 -14.15
N VAL A 5 -10.51 6.94 -15.04
CA VAL A 5 -10.27 7.04 -16.49
C VAL A 5 -10.29 8.50 -16.92
N ASN A 6 -11.31 9.27 -16.51
CA ASN A 6 -11.40 10.71 -16.81
C ASN A 6 -10.18 11.46 -16.26
N ARG A 7 -9.77 11.16 -15.04
CA ARG A 7 -8.60 11.78 -14.40
C ARG A 7 -7.32 11.41 -15.11
N PHE A 8 -7.18 10.18 -15.61
CA PHE A 8 -6.01 9.77 -16.39
C PHE A 8 -5.97 10.50 -17.73
N LEU A 9 -7.08 10.52 -18.47
CA LEU A 9 -7.16 11.16 -19.79
C LEU A 9 -6.97 12.69 -19.72
N SER A 10 -7.23 13.33 -18.57
CA SER A 10 -6.95 14.75 -18.37
C SER A 10 -5.49 15.07 -18.01
N LEU A 11 -4.64 14.06 -17.78
CA LEU A 11 -3.21 14.28 -17.54
C LEU A 11 -2.54 14.70 -18.85
N ARG A 12 -1.71 15.75 -18.79
CA ARG A 12 -0.91 16.21 -19.93
C ARG A 12 0.02 15.13 -20.48
N CYS A 13 0.49 14.22 -19.62
CA CYS A 13 1.38 13.11 -19.98
C CYS A 13 0.65 11.82 -20.36
N SER A 14 -0.68 11.79 -20.44
CA SER A 14 -1.43 10.55 -20.70
C SER A 14 -1.02 9.89 -22.03
N GLY A 15 -0.84 10.68 -23.09
CA GLY A 15 -0.33 10.21 -24.38
C GLY A 15 1.07 9.61 -24.27
N ASP A 16 1.99 10.27 -23.56
CA ASP A 16 3.36 9.77 -23.35
C ASP A 16 3.35 8.44 -22.58
N VAL A 17 2.52 8.35 -21.53
CA VAL A 17 2.35 7.12 -20.74
C VAL A 17 1.81 5.98 -21.62
N LEU A 18 0.78 6.22 -22.44
CA LEU A 18 0.21 5.20 -23.33
C LEU A 18 1.18 4.79 -24.45
N ASN A 19 2.01 5.70 -24.94
CA ASN A 19 3.03 5.40 -25.94
C ASN A 19 4.23 4.63 -25.37
N ALA A 20 4.52 4.79 -24.08
CA ALA A 20 5.62 4.11 -23.39
C ALA A 20 5.23 2.74 -22.83
N THR A 21 4.02 2.60 -22.30
CA THR A 21 3.54 1.36 -21.69
C THR A 21 3.36 0.25 -22.70
N GLY A 22 3.37 -0.99 -22.21
CA GLY A 22 3.01 -2.14 -23.05
C GLY A 22 1.54 -2.21 -23.37
N ARG A 23 1.18 -3.10 -24.30
CA ARG A 23 -0.22 -3.26 -24.75
C ARG A 23 -1.15 -3.54 -23.56
N LEU A 24 -2.13 -2.66 -23.35
CA LEU A 24 -3.22 -2.84 -22.41
C LEU A 24 -4.29 -3.75 -23.05
N ARG A 25 -4.82 -4.72 -22.31
CA ARG A 25 -5.89 -5.60 -22.79
C ARG A 25 -7.26 -5.05 -22.42
N GLU A 26 -7.39 -4.58 -21.18
CA GLU A 26 -8.61 -4.01 -20.63
C GLU A 26 -8.28 -2.61 -20.10
N ALA A 27 -7.97 -1.69 -21.02
CA ALA A 27 -7.35 -0.41 -20.72
C ALA A 27 -8.04 0.38 -19.60
N GLU A 28 -9.37 0.51 -19.63
CA GLU A 28 -10.10 1.23 -18.58
C GLU A 28 -9.87 0.62 -17.20
N LYS A 29 -9.96 -0.71 -17.09
CA LYS A 29 -9.77 -1.42 -15.83
C LYS A 29 -8.35 -1.25 -15.31
N GLU A 30 -7.36 -1.54 -16.16
CA GLU A 30 -5.94 -1.43 -15.82
C GLU A 30 -5.55 -0.01 -15.43
N ILE A 31 -6.11 1.01 -16.10
CA ILE A 31 -5.95 2.43 -15.74
C ILE A 31 -6.56 2.69 -14.36
N THR A 32 -7.78 2.21 -14.07
CA THR A 32 -8.39 2.46 -12.76
C THR A 32 -7.63 1.82 -11.61
N GLU A 33 -7.12 0.60 -11.79
CA GLU A 33 -6.34 -0.12 -10.79
C GLU A 33 -4.98 0.57 -10.54
N SER A 34 -4.31 0.99 -11.62
CA SER A 34 -3.04 1.73 -11.53
C SER A 34 -3.22 3.08 -10.86
N MET A 35 -4.25 3.85 -11.24
CA MET A 35 -4.51 5.18 -10.68
C MET A 35 -4.88 5.13 -9.18
N ALA A 36 -5.57 4.09 -8.73
CA ALA A 36 -5.87 3.89 -7.32
C ALA A 36 -4.58 3.67 -6.49
N VAL A 37 -3.66 2.83 -6.99
CA VAL A 37 -2.34 2.64 -6.35
C VAL A 37 -1.53 3.94 -6.36
N ILE A 38 -1.52 4.68 -7.48
CA ILE A 38 -0.84 5.97 -7.59
C ILE A 38 -1.38 6.99 -6.59
N GLN A 39 -2.68 7.01 -6.33
CA GLN A 39 -3.27 7.91 -5.33
C GLN A 39 -2.69 7.67 -3.92
N HIS A 40 -2.49 6.41 -3.54
CA HIS A 40 -1.86 6.08 -2.26
C HIS A 40 -0.36 6.35 -2.25
N LEU A 41 0.34 6.08 -3.37
CA LEU A 41 1.76 6.39 -3.52
C LEU A 41 2.03 7.89 -3.46
N LYS A 42 1.11 8.72 -3.98
CA LYS A 42 1.19 10.19 -3.91
C LYS A 42 1.28 10.69 -2.48
N GLY A 43 0.48 10.14 -1.56
CA GLY A 43 0.49 10.55 -0.15
C GLY A 43 1.85 10.34 0.52
N ILE A 44 2.54 9.25 0.17
CA ILE A 44 3.87 8.91 0.73
C ILE A 44 4.97 9.79 0.11
N THR A 45 4.97 9.90 -1.21
CA THR A 45 6.06 10.53 -1.97
C THR A 45 6.05 12.06 -1.89
N LEU A 46 4.92 12.68 -1.59
CA LEU A 46 4.85 14.13 -1.37
C LEU A 46 5.47 14.55 -0.03
N THR A 47 5.48 13.68 0.98
CA THR A 47 6.12 13.93 2.28
C THR A 47 7.65 13.93 2.15
N ASP A 48 8.21 12.90 1.50
CA ASP A 48 9.66 12.81 1.26
C ASP A 48 9.96 12.77 -0.25
N LYS A 49 10.04 13.96 -0.87
CA LYS A 49 10.27 14.09 -2.31
C LYS A 49 11.63 13.54 -2.72
N MET A 50 11.66 12.81 -3.83
CA MET A 50 12.85 12.24 -4.47
C MET A 50 13.68 11.27 -3.59
N LYS A 51 13.14 10.86 -2.44
CA LYS A 51 13.79 9.93 -1.51
C LYS A 51 13.69 8.49 -1.99
N TYR A 52 12.50 8.08 -2.41
CA TYR A 52 12.18 6.67 -2.61
C TYR A 52 12.45 6.18 -4.03
N ARG A 53 13.00 4.97 -4.14
CA ARG A 53 12.93 4.14 -5.35
C ARG A 53 11.67 3.28 -5.30
N VAL A 54 10.92 3.23 -6.39
CA VAL A 54 9.70 2.42 -6.51
C VAL A 54 10.01 1.12 -7.25
N PHE A 55 9.65 -0.01 -6.68
CA PHE A 55 9.70 -1.33 -7.32
C PHE A 55 8.28 -1.80 -7.62
N ASP A 56 7.95 -1.94 -8.89
CA ASP A 56 6.67 -2.46 -9.38
C ASP A 56 6.82 -3.94 -9.69
N LEU A 57 6.39 -4.80 -8.75
CA LEU A 57 6.60 -6.25 -8.82
C LEU A 57 5.41 -6.90 -9.53
N CYS A 58 5.70 -7.80 -10.48
CA CYS A 58 4.70 -8.33 -11.42
C CYS A 58 4.09 -7.24 -12.31
N ALA A 59 4.92 -6.31 -12.78
CA ALA A 59 4.49 -5.08 -13.44
C ALA A 59 3.69 -5.26 -14.74
N GLY A 60 3.78 -6.42 -15.40
CA GLY A 60 3.13 -6.62 -16.70
C GLY A 60 3.57 -5.55 -17.70
N ASN A 61 2.62 -4.76 -18.20
CA ASN A 61 2.91 -3.68 -19.16
C ASN A 61 3.67 -2.48 -18.57
N ALA A 62 3.90 -2.44 -17.26
CA ALA A 62 4.55 -1.36 -16.52
C ALA A 62 3.78 -0.03 -16.45
N LEU A 63 2.45 -0.05 -16.66
CA LEU A 63 1.60 1.14 -16.57
C LEU A 63 1.77 1.88 -15.24
N THR A 64 1.72 1.17 -14.11
CA THR A 64 1.75 1.78 -12.77
C THR A 64 3.09 2.47 -12.47
N SER A 65 4.21 1.81 -12.73
CA SER A 65 5.55 2.38 -12.52
C SER A 65 5.87 3.53 -13.47
N ILE A 66 5.42 3.47 -14.73
CA ILE A 66 5.53 4.61 -15.66
C ILE A 66 4.69 5.79 -15.17
N LEU A 67 3.46 5.56 -14.72
CA LEU A 67 2.65 6.60 -14.09
C LEU A 67 3.34 7.23 -12.88
N ALA A 68 3.99 6.42 -12.04
CA ALA A 68 4.67 6.91 -10.85
C ALA A 68 5.76 7.92 -11.19
N VAL A 69 6.61 7.67 -12.20
CA VAL A 69 7.69 8.60 -12.56
C VAL A 69 7.21 9.87 -13.25
N HIS A 70 6.09 9.80 -13.99
CA HIS A 70 5.51 10.99 -14.63
C HIS A 70 4.77 11.89 -13.63
N LEU A 71 4.12 11.31 -12.62
CA LEU A 71 3.19 12.04 -11.75
C LEU A 71 3.76 12.40 -10.39
N LEU A 72 4.75 11.66 -9.89
CA LEU A 72 5.20 11.72 -8.50
C LEU A 72 6.68 12.06 -8.39
N PRO A 73 7.11 12.74 -7.30
CA PRO A 73 8.51 13.03 -7.04
C PRO A 73 9.22 11.79 -6.48
N VAL A 74 9.36 10.74 -7.29
CA VAL A 74 10.11 9.52 -6.94
C VAL A 74 11.54 9.58 -7.50
N LYS A 75 12.51 8.96 -6.83
CA LYS A 75 13.91 8.92 -7.31
C LYS A 75 13.99 8.21 -8.67
N SER A 76 13.39 7.03 -8.74
CA SER A 76 13.25 6.20 -9.94
C SER A 76 12.16 5.16 -9.73
N ALA A 77 11.67 4.55 -10.82
CA ALA A 77 10.82 3.37 -10.76
C ALA A 77 11.41 2.21 -11.55
N ILE A 78 11.31 1.01 -11.02
CA ILE A 78 11.79 -0.24 -11.63
C ILE A 78 10.60 -1.19 -11.75
N ALA A 79 10.19 -1.48 -12.98
CA ALA A 79 9.23 -2.54 -13.27
C ALA A 79 9.95 -3.89 -13.32
N VAL A 80 9.43 -4.89 -12.60
CA VAL A 80 9.97 -6.25 -12.61
C VAL A 80 8.88 -7.23 -13.02
N ASP A 81 9.15 -8.00 -14.07
CA ASP A 81 8.26 -9.07 -14.54
C ASP A 81 9.10 -10.25 -15.04
N LEU A 82 8.59 -11.46 -14.85
CA LEU A 82 9.26 -12.68 -15.33
C LEU A 82 9.35 -12.72 -16.86
N LYS A 83 8.37 -12.11 -17.54
CA LYS A 83 8.28 -12.08 -19.00
C LYS A 83 8.71 -10.73 -19.52
N LYS A 84 9.49 -10.74 -20.61
CA LYS A 84 9.69 -9.53 -21.41
C LYS A 84 8.36 -9.06 -21.96
N ARG A 85 8.10 -7.75 -21.90
CA ARG A 85 6.93 -7.11 -22.48
C ARG A 85 7.38 -6.10 -23.51
N SER A 86 6.52 -5.87 -24.50
CA SER A 86 6.73 -4.82 -25.50
C SER A 86 6.33 -3.49 -24.89
N GLY A 87 7.18 -2.48 -24.97
CA GLY A 87 6.92 -1.10 -24.53
C GLY A 87 8.13 -0.22 -24.87
N ASN A 88 7.91 1.08 -25.04
CA ASN A 88 8.97 2.03 -25.40
C ASN A 88 9.66 2.59 -24.15
N TYR A 89 10.10 1.68 -23.28
CA TYR A 89 10.60 1.98 -21.93
C TYR A 89 11.79 2.94 -21.90
N GLY A 90 12.66 2.89 -22.93
CA GLY A 90 13.83 3.76 -23.02
C GLY A 90 13.52 5.25 -23.19
N MET A 91 12.27 5.61 -23.51
CA MET A 91 11.83 7.01 -23.62
C MET A 91 11.47 7.63 -22.27
N VAL A 92 11.32 6.83 -21.21
CA VAL A 92 10.84 7.30 -19.91
C VAL A 92 12.02 7.52 -18.97
N SER A 93 12.32 8.78 -18.68
CA SER A 93 13.40 9.13 -17.75
C SER A 93 13.13 8.60 -16.34
N ARG A 94 14.19 8.09 -15.68
CA ARG A 94 14.17 7.47 -14.33
C ARG A 94 13.32 6.20 -14.22
N PHE A 95 12.94 5.60 -15.34
CA PHE A 95 12.25 4.32 -15.39
C PHE A 95 13.18 3.22 -15.91
N PHE A 96 13.04 2.03 -15.33
CA PHE A 96 13.78 0.84 -15.75
C PHE A 96 12.82 -0.36 -15.82
N TYR A 97 13.02 -1.23 -16.80
CA TYR A 97 12.31 -2.50 -16.89
C TYR A 97 13.31 -3.64 -16.75
N LEU A 98 13.09 -4.50 -15.75
CA LEU A 98 13.94 -5.64 -15.43
C LEU A 98 13.16 -6.93 -15.68
N GLN A 99 13.66 -7.76 -16.60
CA GLN A 99 13.11 -9.08 -16.84
C GLN A 99 13.76 -10.08 -15.89
N GLU A 100 13.16 -10.29 -14.73
CA GLU A 100 13.71 -11.16 -13.69
C GLU A 100 12.62 -11.80 -12.82
N ASP A 101 12.95 -12.93 -12.18
CA ASP A 101 12.12 -13.48 -11.10
C ASP A 101 12.28 -12.59 -9.87
N ILE A 102 11.17 -12.07 -9.34
CA ILE A 102 11.16 -11.17 -8.18
C ILE A 102 11.86 -11.76 -6.95
N ARG A 103 11.97 -13.10 -6.84
CA ARG A 103 12.69 -13.78 -5.75
C ARG A 103 14.20 -13.53 -5.77
N LYS A 104 14.75 -13.15 -6.92
CA LYS A 104 16.19 -12.88 -7.11
C LYS A 104 16.54 -11.42 -6.90
N LEU A 105 15.54 -10.55 -6.71
CA LEU A 105 15.79 -9.13 -6.51
C LEU A 105 16.56 -8.89 -5.23
N SER A 106 17.68 -8.19 -5.35
CA SER A 106 18.36 -7.57 -4.24
C SER A 106 17.85 -6.13 -4.08
N PHE A 107 17.31 -5.82 -2.91
CA PHE A 107 17.08 -4.44 -2.54
C PHE A 107 18.39 -3.86 -2.04
N ASP A 108 18.75 -2.68 -2.54
CA ASP A 108 19.89 -1.95 -2.01
C ASP A 108 19.57 -1.40 -0.61
N LYS A 109 20.55 -0.70 -0.03
CA LYS A 109 20.37 -0.03 1.27
C LYS A 109 19.51 1.24 1.16
N GLU A 110 18.99 1.57 -0.03
CA GLU A 110 18.19 2.77 -0.25
C GLU A 110 16.73 2.56 0.14
N ASP A 111 16.12 3.60 0.71
CA ASP A 111 14.72 3.57 1.07
C ASP A 111 13.85 3.34 -0.16
N SER A 112 13.06 2.27 -0.11
CA SER A 112 12.32 1.76 -1.25
C SER A 112 10.82 1.59 -0.95
N ILE A 113 10.01 1.66 -1.99
CA ILE A 113 8.57 1.38 -1.95
C ILE A 113 8.30 0.22 -2.90
N ILE A 114 7.61 -0.80 -2.44
CA ILE A 114 7.05 -1.83 -3.32
C ILE A 114 5.62 -1.43 -3.69
N ILE A 115 5.34 -1.45 -5.00
CA ILE A 115 3.99 -1.47 -5.52
C ILE A 115 3.76 -2.78 -6.26
N SER A 116 2.53 -3.28 -6.27
CA SER A 116 2.16 -4.40 -7.12
C SER A 116 0.67 -4.40 -7.42
N VAL A 117 0.36 -4.33 -8.72
CA VAL A 117 -0.99 -4.48 -9.24
C VAL A 117 -1.04 -5.83 -9.94
N HIS A 118 -2.00 -6.68 -9.56
CA HIS A 118 -2.12 -8.06 -10.04
C HIS A 118 -1.03 -9.08 -9.64
N PRO A 119 -0.57 -9.13 -8.37
CA PRO A 119 0.43 -10.09 -7.88
C PRO A 119 -0.04 -11.55 -7.78
N CYS A 120 -0.84 -12.08 -8.71
CA CYS A 120 -1.58 -13.35 -8.60
C CYS A 120 -1.02 -14.41 -7.63
N LYS A 121 -0.11 -15.28 -8.09
CA LYS A 121 0.56 -16.29 -7.24
C LYS A 121 1.78 -15.72 -6.52
N ALA A 122 2.15 -14.48 -6.83
CA ALA A 122 3.34 -13.82 -6.32
C ALA A 122 3.08 -13.03 -5.03
N ALA A 123 1.83 -12.86 -4.61
CA ALA A 123 1.46 -11.99 -3.50
C ALA A 123 2.14 -12.39 -2.19
N ASN A 124 2.15 -13.68 -1.84
CA ASN A 124 2.88 -14.17 -0.66
C ASN A 124 4.38 -13.88 -0.77
N ILE A 125 4.98 -14.11 -1.94
CA ILE A 125 6.40 -13.82 -2.18
C ILE A 125 6.69 -12.32 -1.99
N ILE A 126 5.79 -11.44 -2.43
CA ILE A 126 5.92 -10.00 -2.26
C ILE A 126 5.82 -9.60 -0.78
N VAL A 127 4.92 -10.23 -0.01
CA VAL A 127 4.85 -10.07 1.45
C VAL A 127 6.15 -10.51 2.11
N ASP A 128 6.72 -11.65 1.70
CA ASP A 128 8.01 -12.14 2.21
C ASP A 128 9.17 -11.20 1.88
N ILE A 129 9.22 -10.70 0.64
CA ILE A 129 10.17 -9.68 0.21
C ILE A 129 10.06 -8.44 1.10
N PHE A 130 8.83 -7.94 1.33
CA PHE A 130 8.63 -6.81 2.22
C PHE A 130 9.12 -7.13 3.64
N ASN A 131 8.75 -8.27 4.22
CA ASN A 131 9.11 -8.63 5.59
C ASN A 131 10.63 -8.73 5.81
N THR A 132 11.34 -9.29 4.83
CA THR A 132 12.78 -9.57 4.89
C THR A 132 13.65 -8.36 4.54
N ASN A 133 13.19 -7.45 3.68
CA ASN A 133 13.98 -6.31 3.21
C ASN A 133 13.67 -5.04 4.01
N LYS A 134 14.50 -4.72 5.02
CA LYS A 134 14.32 -3.56 5.90
C LYS A 134 14.50 -2.19 5.21
N SER A 135 15.11 -2.14 4.03
CA SER A 135 15.18 -0.94 3.19
C SER A 135 13.83 -0.62 2.52
N VAL A 136 12.94 -1.60 2.37
CA VAL A 136 11.57 -1.37 1.90
C VAL A 136 10.75 -0.77 3.05
N LYS A 137 10.36 0.50 2.89
CA LYS A 137 9.61 1.27 3.91
C LYS A 137 8.11 1.17 3.73
N HIS A 138 7.65 0.99 2.50
CA HIS A 138 6.23 0.95 2.19
C HIS A 138 5.90 -0.18 1.20
N LEU A 139 4.71 -0.75 1.36
CA LEU A 139 4.11 -1.70 0.43
C LEU A 139 2.69 -1.20 0.09
N ILE A 140 2.40 -1.08 -1.20
CA ILE A 140 1.04 -0.84 -1.72
C ILE A 140 0.71 -1.95 -2.70
N MET A 141 -0.21 -2.82 -2.33
CA MET A 141 -0.50 -4.03 -3.09
C MET A 141 -1.99 -4.17 -3.37
N MET A 142 -2.35 -4.34 -4.65
CA MET A 142 -3.72 -4.65 -5.06
C MET A 142 -3.77 -6.10 -5.59
N PRO A 143 -4.04 -7.10 -4.72
CA PRO A 143 -4.15 -8.49 -5.16
C PRO A 143 -5.32 -8.65 -6.14
N CYS A 144 -5.18 -9.51 -7.15
CA CYS A 144 -6.23 -9.73 -8.16
C CYS A 144 -6.58 -11.21 -8.40
N CYS A 145 -5.92 -12.14 -7.73
CA CYS A 145 -6.30 -13.54 -7.74
C CYS A 145 -6.83 -13.91 -6.36
N ASN A 146 -7.69 -14.92 -6.30
CA ASN A 146 -7.99 -15.55 -5.01
C ASN A 146 -6.79 -16.45 -4.72
N GLY A 147 -6.24 -16.39 -3.51
CA GLY A 147 -5.24 -17.37 -3.07
C GLY A 147 -5.80 -18.79 -3.12
N SER A 148 -5.03 -19.77 -2.67
CA SER A 148 -5.61 -21.10 -2.50
C SER A 148 -6.64 -21.04 -1.36
N TYR A 149 -7.72 -21.82 -1.47
CA TYR A 149 -8.72 -21.88 -0.39
C TYR A 149 -8.08 -22.29 0.94
N GLN A 150 -7.05 -23.15 0.88
CA GLN A 150 -6.24 -23.59 2.02
C GLN A 150 -5.64 -22.40 2.78
N ASP A 151 -5.18 -21.36 2.08
CA ASP A 151 -4.58 -20.18 2.69
C ASP A 151 -5.58 -19.40 3.58
N VAL A 152 -6.87 -19.48 3.28
CA VAL A 152 -7.93 -18.72 3.98
C VAL A 152 -8.85 -19.60 4.85
N THR A 153 -8.52 -20.89 5.00
CA THR A 153 -9.35 -21.84 5.78
C THR A 153 -9.52 -21.45 7.24
N CYS A 154 -8.56 -20.73 7.83
CA CYS A 154 -8.66 -20.21 9.19
C CYS A 154 -9.83 -19.23 9.39
N TYR A 155 -10.45 -18.74 8.30
CA TYR A 155 -11.65 -17.91 8.32
C TYR A 155 -12.90 -18.63 7.78
N GLY A 156 -12.93 -19.97 7.79
CA GLY A 156 -14.06 -20.74 7.26
C GLY A 156 -15.43 -20.27 7.77
N TRP A 157 -15.51 -19.94 9.07
CA TRP A 157 -16.71 -19.40 9.70
C TRP A 157 -17.19 -18.06 9.11
N LEU A 158 -16.27 -17.16 8.70
CA LEU A 158 -16.65 -15.90 8.04
C LEU A 158 -17.18 -16.15 6.63
N HIS A 159 -16.56 -17.09 5.90
CA HIS A 159 -17.01 -17.44 4.57
C HIS A 159 -18.43 -18.03 4.58
N GLU A 160 -18.75 -18.85 5.59
CA GLU A 160 -20.08 -19.44 5.77
C GLU A 160 -21.18 -18.39 5.95
N THR A 161 -20.85 -17.20 6.47
CA THR A 161 -21.82 -16.10 6.57
C THR A 161 -22.25 -15.53 5.22
N LYS A 162 -21.52 -15.85 4.12
CA LYS A 162 -21.69 -15.31 2.75
C LYS A 162 -21.57 -13.78 2.64
N LYS A 163 -21.17 -13.10 3.71
CA LYS A 163 -21.02 -11.64 3.73
C LYS A 163 -19.63 -11.19 3.30
N VAL A 164 -18.64 -12.06 3.40
CA VAL A 164 -17.25 -11.78 3.07
C VAL A 164 -16.83 -12.66 1.91
N SER A 165 -16.34 -12.08 0.82
CA SER A 165 -15.92 -12.86 -0.34
C SER A 165 -14.60 -13.59 -0.07
N VAL A 166 -14.34 -14.67 -0.79
CA VAL A 166 -13.03 -15.36 -0.75
C VAL A 166 -11.87 -14.39 -1.05
N TYR A 167 -12.12 -13.40 -1.90
CA TYR A 167 -11.14 -12.37 -2.23
C TYR A 167 -10.83 -11.44 -1.06
N ASP A 168 -11.84 -11.07 -0.27
CA ASP A 168 -11.66 -10.24 0.92
C ASP A 168 -10.86 -11.00 1.99
N LEU A 169 -11.21 -12.29 2.22
CA LEU A 169 -10.47 -13.17 3.12
C LEU A 169 -9.02 -13.35 2.67
N TRP A 170 -8.78 -13.46 1.36
CA TRP A 170 -7.44 -13.55 0.81
C TRP A 170 -6.63 -12.27 1.03
N THR A 171 -7.27 -11.11 0.84
CA THR A 171 -6.63 -9.81 1.11
C THR A 171 -6.27 -9.67 2.59
N LEU A 172 -7.18 -10.08 3.48
CA LEU A 172 -6.96 -10.12 4.91
C LEU A 172 -5.80 -11.03 5.30
N HIS A 173 -5.76 -12.25 4.75
CA HIS A 173 -4.67 -13.20 4.98
C HIS A 173 -3.30 -12.58 4.63
N LEU A 174 -3.19 -11.97 3.44
CA LEU A 174 -1.97 -11.29 3.02
C LEU A 174 -1.58 -10.15 3.98
N ALA A 175 -2.55 -9.35 4.41
CA ALA A 175 -2.32 -8.25 5.33
C ALA A 175 -1.84 -8.72 6.72
N GLN A 176 -2.41 -9.82 7.25
CA GLN A 176 -2.00 -10.37 8.55
C GLN A 176 -0.59 -10.97 8.55
N ASN A 177 -0.11 -11.42 7.39
CA ASN A 177 1.25 -11.95 7.24
C ASN A 177 2.33 -10.86 7.12
N ILE A 178 1.95 -9.58 7.03
CA ILE A 178 2.90 -8.46 7.02
C ILE A 178 3.36 -8.14 8.45
N LYS A 179 4.67 -8.09 8.66
CA LYS A 179 5.31 -7.89 9.97
C LYS A 179 5.99 -6.53 10.07
N ASP A 180 6.18 -6.05 11.30
CA ASP A 180 6.89 -4.80 11.64
C ASP A 180 6.35 -3.55 10.92
N ALA A 181 5.05 -3.51 10.64
CA ALA A 181 4.42 -2.44 9.88
C ALA A 181 3.02 -2.11 10.40
N ARG A 182 2.62 -0.86 10.23
CA ARG A 182 1.21 -0.45 10.32
C ARG A 182 0.53 -0.82 9.01
N VAL A 183 -0.41 -1.76 9.06
CA VAL A 183 -1.12 -2.29 7.91
C VAL A 183 -2.57 -1.82 7.92
N ARG A 184 -3.09 -1.45 6.75
CA ARG A 184 -4.51 -1.19 6.52
C ARG A 184 -4.95 -1.74 5.18
N ILE A 185 -6.23 -2.10 5.07
CA ILE A 185 -6.88 -2.50 3.83
C ILE A 185 -7.85 -1.39 3.45
N VAL A 186 -7.85 -0.99 2.18
CA VAL A 186 -8.77 0.01 1.62
C VAL A 186 -9.52 -0.61 0.47
N THR A 187 -10.85 -0.48 0.46
CA THR A 187 -11.68 -0.87 -0.69
C THR A 187 -11.97 0.37 -1.54
N ASP A 188 -11.36 0.46 -2.73
CA ASP A 188 -11.55 1.61 -3.61
C ASP A 188 -12.71 1.39 -4.59
N ARG A 189 -13.87 1.99 -4.29
CA ARG A 189 -15.09 1.86 -5.10
C ARG A 189 -14.98 2.50 -6.49
N LYS A 190 -13.95 3.30 -6.78
CA LYS A 190 -13.71 3.93 -8.08
C LYS A 190 -12.96 3.01 -9.06
N VAL A 191 -12.35 1.94 -8.55
CA VAL A 191 -11.77 0.86 -9.35
C VAL A 191 -12.88 0.03 -9.98
N LEU A 192 -12.79 -0.18 -11.30
CA LEU A 192 -13.82 -0.91 -12.05
C LEU A 192 -13.80 -2.43 -11.78
N SER A 193 -12.65 -2.95 -11.39
CA SER A 193 -12.48 -4.36 -11.04
C SER A 193 -13.29 -4.70 -9.78
N PRO A 194 -13.92 -5.90 -9.71
CA PRO A 194 -14.49 -6.37 -8.45
C PRO A 194 -13.42 -6.60 -7.37
N LYS A 195 -12.14 -6.73 -7.78
CA LYS A 195 -10.99 -6.98 -6.91
C LYS A 195 -10.27 -5.67 -6.62
N ARG A 196 -10.91 -4.88 -5.77
CA ARG A 196 -10.58 -3.47 -5.52
C ARG A 196 -10.05 -3.18 -4.12
N ASN A 197 -9.59 -4.23 -3.42
CA ASN A 197 -8.96 -4.05 -2.13
C ASN A 197 -7.47 -3.75 -2.33
N ILE A 198 -6.97 -2.79 -1.57
CA ILE A 198 -5.59 -2.33 -1.59
C ILE A 198 -5.02 -2.49 -0.18
N ILE A 199 -3.97 -3.29 -0.07
CA ILE A 199 -3.19 -3.44 1.17
C ILE A 199 -2.14 -2.35 1.17
N ILE A 200 -2.09 -1.57 2.25
CA ILE A 200 -1.11 -0.52 2.45
C ILE A 200 -0.40 -0.80 3.76
N ALA A 201 0.91 -1.03 3.69
CA ALA A 201 1.75 -1.24 4.87
C ALA A 201 2.86 -0.20 4.92
N ASN A 202 3.05 0.39 6.10
CA ASN A 202 4.11 1.33 6.40
C ASN A 202 4.98 0.75 7.51
N ARG A 203 6.26 0.49 7.24
CA ARG A 203 7.18 -0.06 8.24
C ARG A 203 7.25 0.88 9.44
N LEU A 204 7.17 0.31 10.64
CA LEU A 204 7.39 1.08 11.85
C LEU A 204 8.86 1.47 11.91
N SER A 205 9.16 2.77 11.98
CA SER A 205 10.51 3.22 12.29
C SER A 205 10.94 2.53 13.57
N ALA A 206 12.14 1.93 13.58
CA ALA A 206 12.71 1.44 14.83
C ALA A 206 12.69 2.63 15.78
N VAL A 207 11.83 2.56 16.81
CA VAL A 207 11.84 3.55 17.89
C VAL A 207 13.24 3.44 18.42
N THR A 208 14.07 4.41 18.07
CA THR A 208 15.42 4.46 18.58
C THR A 208 15.17 4.78 20.03
N THR A 209 15.20 3.76 20.89
CA THR A 209 15.22 3.91 22.34
C THR A 209 16.52 4.61 22.63
N ALA A 210 16.55 5.91 22.35
CA ALA A 210 17.57 6.80 22.82
C ALA A 210 17.50 6.61 24.33
N LYS A 211 18.52 5.93 24.87
CA LYS A 211 18.77 5.90 26.29
C LYS A 211 18.92 7.37 26.68
N HIS A 212 17.83 7.97 27.16
CA HIS A 212 17.93 9.06 28.12
C HIS A 212 18.54 8.43 29.36
N SER A 213 19.86 8.23 29.30
CA SER A 213 20.71 8.21 30.47
C SER A 213 20.65 9.64 30.98
N THR A 214 19.65 9.91 31.81
CA THR A 214 19.56 11.14 32.58
C THR A 214 20.77 11.14 33.48
N THR A 215 21.85 11.74 33.02
CA THR A 215 22.94 12.16 33.89
C THR A 215 22.34 13.23 34.79
N LEU A 216 21.86 12.81 35.96
CA LEU A 216 21.59 13.65 37.12
C LEU A 216 22.93 14.22 37.59
N ALA A 217 23.48 15.16 36.82
CA ALA A 217 24.52 16.07 37.26
C ALA A 217 23.81 17.36 37.66
N SER A 218 23.71 17.54 38.98
CA SER A 218 23.43 18.77 39.72
C SER A 218 23.64 20.06 38.93
N ARG A 219 22.57 20.85 38.75
CA ARG A 219 22.68 22.30 38.56
C ARG A 219 21.77 23.01 39.55
N ASN A 220 22.43 23.55 40.57
CA ASN A 220 21.98 24.71 41.33
C ASN A 220 21.70 25.88 40.37
N GLU A 221 20.68 26.63 40.75
CA GLU A 221 20.54 28.10 40.64
C GLU A 221 20.83 28.77 39.29
N LEU A 222 19.79 29.34 38.68
CA LEU A 222 19.61 30.80 38.69
C LEU A 222 18.27 31.21 38.05
N SER A 223 17.68 32.20 38.71
CA SER A 223 16.47 32.96 38.43
C SER A 223 16.55 33.85 37.18
N GLY A 224 15.39 34.23 36.65
CA GLY A 224 15.21 35.52 35.97
C GLY A 224 14.37 35.47 34.70
N ASP A 225 13.08 35.76 34.89
CA ASP A 225 12.14 36.53 34.07
C ASP A 225 12.27 36.68 32.53
N ASP A 226 11.09 36.82 31.93
CA ASP A 226 10.75 37.31 30.59
C ASP A 226 10.80 36.30 29.41
N ILE A 227 9.63 36.00 28.82
CA ILE A 227 9.11 36.73 27.64
C ILE A 227 7.79 36.06 27.20
N ALA A 228 6.79 36.93 26.99
CA ALA A 228 5.44 36.65 26.59
C ALA A 228 5.26 36.29 25.10
N ALA A 229 4.13 35.61 24.85
CA ALA A 229 3.23 35.71 23.71
C ALA A 229 3.78 35.48 22.28
N ARG A 230 3.24 34.45 21.62
CA ARG A 230 2.66 34.58 20.28
C ARG A 230 1.77 33.39 19.91
N GLU A 231 0.47 33.70 19.81
CA GLU A 231 -0.51 33.02 18.98
C GLU A 231 -0.16 33.22 17.50
N ASP A 232 -0.38 32.22 16.64
CA ASP A 232 -1.37 32.35 15.56
C ASP A 232 -1.50 31.08 14.72
N ALA A 233 -2.71 30.93 14.20
CA ALA A 233 -3.33 29.75 13.63
C ALA A 233 -2.78 29.32 12.26
N ALA A 234 -2.86 28.02 12.00
CA ALA A 234 -2.98 27.46 10.65
C ALA A 234 -3.83 26.19 10.70
N THR A 235 -5.15 26.36 10.60
CA THR A 235 -6.10 25.31 10.24
C THR A 235 -6.14 25.18 8.72
N ASP A 236 -5.55 24.12 8.18
CA ASP A 236 -5.81 23.68 6.81
C ASP A 236 -6.63 22.39 6.83
N SER A 237 -7.78 22.47 6.14
CA SER A 237 -8.79 21.44 6.04
C SER A 237 -8.30 20.22 5.26
N ILE A 238 -8.19 19.08 5.92
CA ILE A 238 -8.10 17.78 5.26
C ILE A 238 -9.52 17.37 4.85
N ALA A 239 -9.79 17.40 3.55
CA ALA A 239 -10.98 16.81 2.96
C ALA A 239 -11.06 15.31 3.34
N SER A 240 -12.26 14.86 3.70
CA SER A 240 -12.55 13.50 4.15
C SER A 240 -12.19 12.46 3.07
N TYR A 241 -11.20 11.62 3.36
CA TYR A 241 -10.86 10.45 2.56
C TYR A 241 -11.18 9.19 3.36
N GLY A 242 -12.07 8.37 2.78
CA GLY A 242 -12.39 6.97 3.05
C GLY A 242 -12.09 6.37 4.43
N GLU A 243 -13.10 5.72 5.02
CA GLU A 243 -13.00 4.90 6.23
C GLU A 243 -11.70 4.07 6.25
N SER A 244 -10.77 4.48 7.11
CA SER A 244 -9.48 3.83 7.28
C SER A 244 -9.55 2.93 8.50
N VAL A 245 -9.62 1.62 8.29
CA VAL A 245 -9.55 0.67 9.39
C VAL A 245 -8.09 0.55 9.86
N LEU A 246 -7.87 0.85 11.13
CA LEU A 246 -6.59 0.79 11.83
C LEU A 246 -6.52 -0.55 12.58
N CYS A 247 -5.81 -1.54 12.03
CA CYS A 247 -5.53 -2.77 12.76
C CYS A 247 -4.31 -2.55 13.68
N THR A 248 -4.53 -2.10 14.91
CA THR A 248 -3.45 -1.85 15.91
C THR A 248 -3.47 -2.78 17.12
N GLY A 249 -4.22 -3.88 17.08
CA GLY A 249 -4.30 -4.83 18.19
C GLY A 249 -3.43 -6.07 17.99
N ASN A 250 -2.82 -6.55 19.09
CA ASN A 250 -2.17 -7.88 19.18
C ASN A 250 -3.18 -9.04 19.18
N ASP A 251 -4.49 -8.76 19.09
CA ASP A 251 -5.53 -9.76 18.90
C ASP A 251 -6.10 -9.68 17.47
N PRO A 252 -5.75 -10.65 16.60
CA PRO A 252 -6.25 -10.73 15.23
C PRO A 252 -7.77 -10.81 15.12
N GLN A 253 -8.47 -11.31 16.14
CA GLN A 253 -9.94 -11.47 16.11
C GLN A 253 -10.66 -10.14 16.37
N THR A 254 -10.18 -9.33 17.31
CA THR A 254 -10.76 -8.01 17.60
C THR A 254 -10.56 -7.03 16.43
N ALA A 255 -9.36 -6.99 15.83
CA ALA A 255 -9.11 -6.14 14.65
C ALA A 255 -9.95 -6.56 13.44
N LEU A 256 -10.21 -7.87 13.30
CA LEU A 256 -11.07 -8.44 12.27
C LEU A 256 -12.54 -8.06 12.46
N LEU A 257 -13.05 -8.14 13.69
CA LEU A 257 -14.42 -7.75 14.03
C LEU A 257 -14.64 -6.25 13.81
N THR A 258 -13.68 -5.39 14.16
CA THR A 258 -13.75 -3.95 13.88
C THR A 258 -13.74 -3.67 12.38
N ALA A 259 -12.87 -4.33 11.61
CA ALA A 259 -12.84 -4.20 10.15
C ALA A 259 -14.13 -4.65 9.46
N VAL A 260 -14.76 -5.72 9.95
CA VAL A 260 -16.03 -6.24 9.44
C VAL A 260 -17.21 -5.35 9.87
N TRP A 261 -17.19 -4.83 11.10
CA TRP A 261 -18.24 -3.95 11.61
C TRP A 261 -18.25 -2.58 10.91
N GLU A 262 -17.09 -1.97 10.70
CA GLU A 262 -16.96 -0.64 10.08
C GLU A 262 -17.15 -0.69 8.55
N SER A 263 -17.00 -1.84 7.90
CA SER A 263 -17.31 -2.02 6.48
C SER A 263 -18.83 -2.14 6.18
N GLY A 264 -19.69 -1.92 7.19
CA GLY A 264 -21.15 -1.98 7.07
C GLY A 264 -21.72 -3.40 7.01
N ILE A 265 -20.90 -4.41 7.30
CA ILE A 265 -21.31 -5.81 7.34
C ILE A 265 -21.85 -6.12 8.74
N GLY A 266 -23.11 -5.75 9.00
CA GLY A 266 -23.75 -6.02 10.29
C GLY A 266 -23.75 -7.51 10.63
N LEU A 267 -23.03 -7.93 11.67
CA LEU A 267 -23.07 -9.27 12.23
C LEU A 267 -23.90 -9.23 13.53
N ASN A 268 -25.10 -9.82 13.49
CA ASN A 268 -25.72 -10.29 14.73
C ASN A 268 -24.94 -11.54 15.14
N ALA A 269 -24.13 -11.44 16.19
CA ALA A 269 -23.47 -12.60 16.77
C ALA A 269 -24.54 -13.56 17.33
N PRO A 270 -24.57 -14.84 16.93
CA PRO A 270 -25.31 -15.82 17.71
C PRO A 270 -24.59 -15.99 19.04
N MET A 271 -25.30 -15.78 20.15
CA MET A 271 -24.82 -16.16 21.47
C MET A 271 -24.38 -17.62 21.43
N MET A 272 -23.10 -17.87 21.68
CA MET A 272 -22.64 -19.21 22.04
C MET A 272 -23.38 -19.59 23.31
N HIS A 273 -24.34 -20.51 23.19
CA HIS A 273 -24.80 -21.26 24.34
C HIS A 273 -23.71 -22.26 24.68
N ASP A 274 -23.07 -22.05 25.83
CA ASP A 274 -22.27 -23.07 26.51
C ASP A 274 -23.13 -24.34 26.61
N ARG A 275 -22.68 -25.40 25.93
CA ARG A 275 -23.15 -26.76 26.18
C ARG A 275 -22.08 -27.45 27.01
N ASN A 276 -22.42 -27.72 28.27
CA ASN A 276 -21.81 -28.73 29.11
C ASN A 276 -21.89 -30.12 28.44
#